data_AF-K2FBE4-F1
#
_entry.id   AF-K2FBE4-F1
#
_cell.length_a   1.000
_cell.length_b   1.000
_cell.length_c   1.000
_cell.angle_alpha   90.00
_cell.angle_beta   90.00
_cell.angle_gamma   90.00
#
_symmetry.space_group_name_H-M   'P 1'
#
loop_
_entity.id
_entity.type
_entity.pdbx_description
1 polymer ?
#
loop_
_entity_poly.entity_id
_entity_poly.type
_entity_poly.pdbx_seq_one_letter_code
_entity_poly.pdbx_strand_id
1 'polypeptide(L)'
;MAQSAKGVFASSSDSASKDSGGKDIVLPGPVEAALSGINEKITKLGFLTTIRIVCISNDEELSKNKLNGLVGAFKQFNTVNLNGFGIKEILSGQEILEEYILRKTNVNAFVLNIEELASIYHLPNISVETPLISWAGSKKGEPPSNLPIKSEGEKNIVPIGETNFRN
;
A
#
# COMPACT_ATOMS: atom_id res chain seq x y z
N MET A 1 50.76 17.49 27.74
CA MET A 1 50.11 16.90 28.93
C MET A 1 49.27 17.98 29.60
N ALA A 2 48.06 17.60 30.01
CA ALA A 2 46.93 18.46 30.33
C ALA A 2 47.00 19.16 31.70
N GLN A 3 46.25 20.27 31.82
CA GLN A 3 45.27 20.61 32.89
C GLN A 3 44.83 22.07 32.66
N SER A 4 43.66 22.32 32.03
CA SER A 4 42.32 22.49 32.64
C SER A 4 42.24 23.66 33.62
N ALA A 5 41.83 24.82 33.10
CA ALA A 5 41.47 26.00 33.89
C ALA A 5 39.98 25.96 34.23
N LYS A 6 39.69 25.88 35.53
CA LYS A 6 38.38 26.03 36.16
C LYS A 6 38.04 27.52 36.32
N GLY A 7 36.79 27.87 36.04
CA GLY A 7 36.15 29.17 36.25
C GLY A 7 35.20 29.41 35.07
N VAL A 8 33.91 29.66 35.22
CA VAL A 8 33.29 30.59 36.16
C VAL A 8 31.82 30.15 36.39
N PHE A 9 31.32 30.45 37.60
CA PHE A 9 29.91 30.40 38.05
C PHE A 9 29.41 29.10 38.70
N ALA A 10 29.72 29.01 40.01
CA ALA A 10 28.95 28.23 40.98
C ALA A 10 27.83 29.10 41.59
N SER A 11 26.62 28.56 41.58
CA SER A 11 25.67 28.45 42.70
C SER A 11 25.34 29.67 43.59
N SER A 12 24.08 30.10 43.54
CA SER A 12 23.18 30.23 44.72
C SER A 12 21.75 30.50 44.22
N SER A 13 20.91 29.45 44.17
CA SER A 13 19.75 29.27 45.06
C SER A 13 18.62 30.28 44.84
N ASP A 14 17.55 29.83 44.20
CA ASP A 14 16.22 30.05 44.77
C ASP A 14 15.30 28.87 44.43
N SER A 15 14.97 28.15 45.50
CA SER A 15 13.96 27.13 45.59
C SER A 15 12.58 27.74 45.35
N ALA A 16 11.93 27.33 44.27
CA ALA A 16 10.48 27.40 44.14
C ALA A 16 9.97 26.00 43.77
N SER A 17 9.78 25.18 44.80
CA SER A 17 8.93 24.01 44.75
C SER A 17 7.51 24.45 44.35
N LYS A 18 7.19 24.34 43.05
CA LYS A 18 5.81 24.26 42.61
C LYS A 18 5.44 22.79 42.53
N ASP A 19 4.72 22.39 43.56
CA ASP A 19 3.93 21.18 43.66
C ASP A 19 3.21 20.89 42.34
N SER A 20 3.71 19.88 41.61
CA SER A 20 2.93 19.17 40.61
C SER A 20 2.87 17.72 41.05
N GLY A 21 2.06 17.45 42.08
CA GLY A 21 1.47 16.13 42.32
C GLY A 21 0.60 15.70 41.14
N GLY A 22 1.21 15.50 39.97
CA GLY A 22 0.62 14.72 38.89
C GLY A 22 0.66 13.27 39.35
N LYS A 23 -0.47 12.72 39.78
CA LYS A 23 -0.61 11.26 39.86
C LYS A 23 -0.13 10.71 38.52
N ASP A 24 0.82 9.79 38.54
CA ASP A 24 1.14 9.00 37.35
C ASP A 24 -0.17 8.39 36.86
N ILE A 25 -0.69 8.94 35.75
CA ILE A 25 -1.94 8.49 35.17
C ILE A 25 -1.62 7.14 34.55
N VAL A 26 -1.84 6.07 35.32
CA VAL A 26 -1.78 4.71 34.78
C VAL A 26 -2.91 4.57 33.78
N LEU A 27 -2.56 4.60 32.51
CA LEU A 27 -3.52 4.41 31.44
C LEU A 27 -4.06 2.97 31.51
N PRO A 28 -5.33 2.74 31.16
CA PRO A 28 -5.83 1.39 30.98
C PRO A 28 -4.97 0.66 29.94
N GLY A 29 -4.62 -0.61 30.20
CA GLY A 29 -3.76 -1.40 29.30
C GLY A 29 -4.13 -1.35 27.81
N PRO A 30 -5.41 -1.36 27.41
CA PRO A 30 -5.82 -1.19 26.01
C PRO A 30 -5.43 0.17 25.40
N VAL A 31 -5.45 1.24 26.20
CA VAL A 31 -5.11 2.60 25.78
C VAL A 31 -3.59 2.75 25.62
N GLU A 32 -2.82 2.18 26.53
CA GLU A 32 -1.36 2.16 26.43
C GLU A 32 -0.88 1.37 25.20
N ALA A 33 -1.46 0.19 24.95
CA ALA A 33 -1.17 -0.59 23.76
C ALA A 33 -1.53 0.16 22.46
N ALA A 34 -2.66 0.87 22.43
CA ALA A 34 -3.06 1.68 21.29
C ALA A 34 -2.07 2.83 21.04
N LEU A 35 -1.62 3.53 22.09
CA LEU A 35 -0.62 4.60 21.99
C LEU A 35 0.72 4.08 21.46
N SER A 36 1.18 2.92 21.95
CA SER A 36 2.39 2.29 21.45
C SER A 36 2.28 1.96 19.95
N GLY A 37 1.15 1.40 19.52
CA GLY A 37 0.90 1.09 18.10
C GLY A 37 0.84 2.33 17.21
N ILE A 38 0.26 3.43 17.70
CA ILE A 38 0.25 4.71 16.98
C ILE A 38 1.68 5.25 16.82
N ASN A 39 2.49 5.22 17.87
CA ASN A 39 3.88 5.66 17.81
C ASN A 39 4.70 4.82 16.82
N GLU A 40 4.50 3.50 16.80
CA GLU A 40 5.17 2.63 15.82
C GLU A 40 4.70 2.91 14.38
N LYS A 41 3.42 3.26 14.18
CA LYS A 41 2.91 3.59 12.86
C LYS A 41 3.52 4.88 12.30
N ILE A 42 3.68 5.91 13.14
CA ILE A 42 4.18 7.25 12.72
C ILE A 42 5.66 7.21 12.33
N THR A 43 6.46 6.29 12.87
CA THR A 43 7.88 6.17 12.51
C THR A 43 8.11 5.59 11.12
N LYS A 44 7.12 4.91 10.55
CA LYS A 44 7.18 4.29 9.21
C LYS A 44 6.80 5.31 8.13
N LEU A 45 7.37 5.15 6.94
CA LEU A 45 7.03 5.99 5.78
C LEU A 45 5.56 5.80 5.40
N GLY A 46 4.82 6.90 5.33
CA GLY A 46 3.42 6.95 4.89
C GLY A 46 3.30 7.35 3.43
N PHE A 47 2.43 6.66 2.69
CA PHE A 47 2.13 6.91 1.29
C PHE A 47 0.66 7.32 1.12
N LEU A 48 0.43 8.35 0.30
CA LEU A 48 -0.91 8.70 -0.15
C LEU A 48 -1.42 7.61 -1.09
N THR A 49 -2.46 6.91 -0.65
CA THR A 49 -3.02 5.75 -1.34
C THR A 49 -4.51 5.93 -1.56
N THR A 50 -4.98 5.64 -2.77
CA THR A 50 -6.40 5.62 -3.11
C THR A 50 -6.79 4.22 -3.57
N ILE A 51 -7.63 3.56 -2.77
CA ILE A 51 -8.19 2.25 -3.10
C ILE A 51 -9.50 2.50 -3.84
N ARG A 52 -9.65 1.91 -5.03
CA ARG A 52 -10.86 2.03 -5.86
C ARG A 52 -11.39 0.64 -6.17
N ILE A 53 -12.68 0.45 -5.96
CA ILE A 53 -13.38 -0.80 -6.25
C ILE A 53 -14.56 -0.44 -7.15
N VAL A 54 -14.62 -1.05 -8.32
CA VAL A 54 -15.70 -0.86 -9.29
C VAL A 54 -16.24 -2.22 -9.65
N CYS A 55 -17.56 -2.36 -9.68
CA CYS A 55 -18.24 -3.56 -10.13
C CYS A 55 -19.11 -3.21 -11.33
N ILE A 56 -18.98 -3.99 -12.40
CA ILE A 56 -19.74 -3.81 -13.64
C ILE A 56 -20.64 -5.03 -13.78
N SER A 57 -21.95 -4.81 -13.90
CA SER A 57 -22.93 -5.87 -14.11
C SER A 57 -24.19 -5.31 -14.76
N ASN A 58 -24.97 -6.17 -15.41
CA ASN A 58 -26.23 -5.81 -16.07
C ASN A 58 -27.35 -5.49 -15.07
N ASP A 59 -27.16 -5.88 -13.81
CA ASP A 59 -28.10 -5.66 -12.71
C ASP A 59 -27.44 -4.78 -11.63
N GLU A 60 -28.09 -3.68 -11.28
CA GLU A 60 -27.60 -2.74 -10.28
C GLU A 60 -27.59 -3.35 -8.88
N GLU A 61 -28.61 -4.14 -8.53
CA GLU A 61 -28.75 -4.73 -7.19
C GLU A 61 -27.65 -5.77 -6.95
N LEU A 62 -27.42 -6.63 -7.94
CA LEU A 62 -26.34 -7.61 -7.91
C LEU A 62 -24.96 -6.94 -7.81
N SER A 63 -24.75 -5.81 -8.51
CA SER A 63 -23.50 -5.04 -8.44
C SER A 63 -23.27 -4.46 -7.04
N LYS A 64 -24.31 -3.87 -6.44
CA LYS A 64 -24.28 -3.34 -5.07
C LYS A 64 -23.99 -4.44 -4.05
N ASN A 65 -24.63 -5.60 -4.18
CA ASN A 65 -24.39 -6.73 -3.29
C ASN A 65 -22.96 -7.26 -3.38
N LYS A 66 -22.39 -7.36 -4.60
CA LYS A 66 -20.98 -7.73 -4.79
C LYS A 66 -20.03 -6.69 -4.22
N LEU A 67 -20.29 -5.40 -4.43
CA LEU A 67 -19.51 -4.31 -3.84
C LEU A 67 -19.53 -4.38 -2.32
N ASN A 68 -20.70 -4.55 -1.71
CA ASN A 68 -20.84 -4.71 -0.27
C ASN A 68 -20.06 -5.92 0.26
N GLY A 69 -20.07 -7.04 -0.47
CA GLY A 69 -19.25 -8.21 -0.15
C GLY A 69 -17.75 -7.91 -0.19
N LEU A 70 -17.28 -7.25 -1.25
CA LEU A 70 -15.88 -6.86 -1.41
C LEU A 70 -15.45 -5.89 -0.31
N VAL A 71 -16.25 -4.86 -0.02
CA VAL A 71 -15.91 -3.94 1.08
C VAL A 71 -16.02 -4.62 2.44
N GLY A 72 -16.93 -5.58 2.60
CA GLY A 72 -16.99 -6.44 3.77
C GLY A 72 -15.66 -7.17 4.02
N ALA A 73 -14.98 -7.63 2.97
CA ALA A 73 -13.66 -8.26 3.08
C ALA A 73 -12.60 -7.28 3.60
N PHE A 74 -12.67 -5.99 3.28
CA PHE A 74 -11.73 -4.99 3.81
C PHE A 74 -11.83 -4.80 5.33
N LYS A 75 -12.96 -5.15 5.95
CA LYS A 75 -13.11 -5.08 7.42
C LYS A 75 -12.14 -6.00 8.16
N GLN A 76 -11.59 -7.04 7.52
CA GLN A 76 -10.60 -7.91 8.15
C GLN A 76 -9.29 -7.18 8.50
N PHE A 77 -9.01 -6.07 7.82
CA PHE A 77 -7.84 -5.24 8.08
C PHE A 77 -8.11 -4.17 9.16
N ASN A 78 -9.32 -4.11 9.71
CA ASN A 78 -9.66 -3.17 10.77
C ASN A 78 -9.17 -3.72 12.11
N THR A 79 -8.58 -2.83 12.90
CA THR A 79 -8.24 -3.15 14.29
C THR A 79 -9.32 -2.64 15.23
N VAL A 80 -9.59 -3.34 16.33
CA VAL A 80 -10.69 -3.02 17.27
C VAL A 80 -10.55 -1.62 17.88
N ASN A 81 -9.32 -1.21 18.22
CA ASN A 81 -9.04 0.05 18.93
C ASN A 81 -8.18 1.04 18.11
N LEU A 82 -7.92 0.74 16.84
CA LEU A 82 -7.06 1.56 15.96
C LEU A 82 -7.77 1.81 14.62
N ASN A 83 -7.00 2.20 13.59
CA ASN A 83 -7.54 2.54 12.28
C ASN A 83 -8.28 1.36 11.63
N GLY A 84 -9.22 1.73 10.75
CA GLY A 84 -9.93 0.79 9.91
C GLY A 84 -10.47 1.46 8.66
N PHE A 85 -10.89 0.63 7.71
CA PHE A 85 -11.57 1.02 6.49
C PHE A 85 -13.08 1.16 6.74
N GLY A 86 -13.65 2.22 6.17
CA GLY A 86 -15.07 2.53 6.19
C GLY A 86 -15.58 2.90 4.80
N ILE A 87 -16.87 2.65 4.54
CA ILE A 87 -17.54 3.08 3.32
C ILE A 87 -18.09 4.47 3.54
N LYS A 88 -17.86 5.37 2.60
CA LYS A 88 -18.50 6.69 2.60
C LYS A 88 -19.83 6.67 1.84
N GLU A 89 -19.77 6.39 0.55
CA GLU A 89 -20.95 6.36 -0.33
C GLU A 89 -20.69 5.40 -1.49
N ILE A 90 -21.71 4.62 -1.87
CA ILE A 90 -21.67 3.78 -3.06
C ILE A 90 -22.32 4.59 -4.18
N LEU A 91 -21.49 5.02 -5.13
CA LEU A 91 -21.95 5.74 -6.30
C LEU A 91 -22.39 4.74 -7.38
N SER A 92 -23.44 5.07 -8.11
CA SER A 92 -23.90 4.36 -9.33
C SER A 92 -23.85 5.33 -10.51
N GLY A 93 -23.35 4.89 -11.66
CA GLY A 93 -23.27 5.72 -12.87
C GLY A 93 -22.17 5.27 -13.83
N GLN A 94 -22.33 5.64 -15.12
CA GLN A 94 -21.33 5.36 -16.15
C GLN A 94 -20.09 6.26 -15.95
N GLU A 95 -20.27 7.43 -15.35
CA GLU A 95 -19.24 8.44 -15.09
C GLU A 95 -18.14 7.89 -14.17
N ILE A 96 -18.48 6.97 -13.27
CA ILE A 96 -17.53 6.32 -12.36
C ILE A 96 -16.52 5.49 -13.14
N LEU A 97 -16.95 4.87 -14.25
CA LEU A 97 -16.06 4.09 -15.10
C LEU A 97 -15.05 5.01 -15.79
N GLU A 98 -15.48 6.19 -16.24
CA GLU A 98 -14.59 7.18 -16.83
C GLU A 98 -13.57 7.69 -15.79
N GLU A 99 -14.01 8.03 -14.58
CA GLU A 99 -13.10 8.46 -13.50
C GLU A 99 -12.13 7.34 -13.08
N TYR A 100 -12.58 6.09 -13.10
CA TYR A 100 -11.75 4.91 -12.83
C TYR A 100 -10.66 4.74 -13.90
N ILE A 101 -11.03 4.80 -15.18
CA ILE A 101 -10.11 4.67 -16.31
C ILE A 101 -9.09 5.80 -16.32
N LEU A 102 -9.55 7.04 -16.11
CA LEU A 102 -8.69 8.22 -16.05
C LEU A 102 -7.80 8.28 -14.79
N ARG A 103 -8.01 7.36 -13.84
CA ARG A 103 -7.31 7.31 -12.55
C ARG A 103 -7.33 8.65 -11.82
N LYS A 104 -8.44 9.37 -11.92
CA LYS A 104 -8.63 10.67 -11.28
C LYS A 104 -8.48 10.50 -9.77
N THR A 105 -7.56 11.23 -9.16
CA THR A 105 -7.25 11.10 -7.74
C THR A 105 -8.11 12.04 -6.92
N ASN A 106 -8.83 11.49 -5.95
CA ASN A 106 -9.60 12.29 -5.01
C ASN A 106 -8.67 12.90 -3.96
N VAL A 107 -8.99 14.11 -3.53
CA VAL A 107 -8.20 14.88 -2.55
C VAL A 107 -8.14 14.19 -1.18
N ASN A 108 -9.11 13.33 -0.87
CA ASN A 108 -9.18 12.54 0.36
C ASN A 108 -8.59 11.14 0.16
N ALA A 109 -7.26 11.05 0.05
CA ALA A 109 -6.53 9.78 -0.01
C ALA A 109 -6.27 9.22 1.40
N PHE A 110 -6.19 7.90 1.51
CA PHE A 110 -5.71 7.23 2.72
C PHE A 110 -4.22 7.46 2.87
N VAL A 111 -3.72 7.54 4.10
CA VAL A 111 -2.29 7.48 4.39
C VAL A 111 -2.00 6.10 4.97
N LEU A 112 -1.32 5.27 4.17
CA LEU A 112 -0.94 3.91 4.55
C LEU A 112 0.57 3.82 4.67
N ASN A 113 1.06 3.13 5.70
CA ASN A 113 2.48 2.83 5.80
C ASN A 113 2.88 1.66 4.88
N ILE A 114 4.19 1.36 4.81
CA ILE A 114 4.72 0.26 3.99
C ILE A 114 4.11 -1.12 4.31
N GLU A 115 3.81 -1.41 5.57
CA GLU A 115 3.30 -2.70 6.04
C GLU A 115 1.79 -2.84 5.78
N GLU A 116 1.04 -1.77 6.00
CA GLU A 116 -0.39 -1.69 5.69
C GLU A 116 -0.62 -1.83 4.19
N LEU A 117 0.23 -1.18 3.37
CA LEU A 117 0.16 -1.30 1.92
C LEU A 117 0.50 -2.72 1.45
N ALA A 118 1.58 -3.29 2.00
CA ALA A 118 2.00 -4.67 1.73
C ALA A 118 0.92 -5.69 2.09
N SER A 119 0.22 -5.48 3.21
CA SER A 119 -0.86 -6.37 3.68
C SER A 119 -2.08 -6.39 2.75
N ILE A 120 -2.37 -5.26 2.09
CA ILE A 120 -3.51 -5.13 1.16
C ILE A 120 -3.13 -5.61 -0.24
N TYR A 121 -1.92 -5.29 -0.68
CA TYR A 121 -1.45 -5.63 -2.00
C TYR A 121 0.06 -5.90 -2.01
N HIS A 122 0.42 -7.13 -2.38
CA HIS A 122 1.76 -7.48 -2.76
C HIS A 122 1.84 -7.71 -4.26
N LEU A 123 2.91 -7.18 -4.87
CA LEU A 123 3.23 -7.50 -6.26
C LEU A 123 3.47 -9.00 -6.38
N PRO A 124 2.88 -9.66 -7.39
CA PRO A 124 3.09 -11.07 -7.60
C PRO A 124 4.59 -11.33 -7.83
N ASN A 125 5.17 -12.21 -7.02
CA ASN A 125 6.50 -12.74 -7.25
C ASN A 125 6.36 -14.04 -8.03
N ILE A 126 7.13 -14.21 -9.11
CA ILE A 126 7.16 -15.42 -9.96
C ILE A 126 7.44 -16.71 -9.17
N SER A 127 8.01 -16.60 -7.97
CA SER A 127 8.28 -17.73 -7.08
C SER A 127 7.07 -18.15 -6.22
N VAL A 128 5.98 -17.37 -6.20
CA VAL A 128 4.79 -17.65 -5.39
C VAL A 128 3.58 -17.79 -6.31
N GLU A 129 3.28 -19.02 -6.71
CA GLU A 129 2.06 -19.34 -7.45
C GLU A 129 0.83 -19.12 -6.55
N THR A 130 -0.11 -18.30 -6.98
CA THR A 130 -1.41 -18.15 -6.29
C THR A 130 -2.37 -19.23 -6.78
N PRO A 131 -2.72 -20.24 -5.95
CA PRO A 131 -3.29 -21.52 -6.41
C PRO A 131 -4.71 -21.46 -7.00
N LEU A 132 -5.37 -20.29 -6.98
CA LEU A 132 -6.75 -20.12 -7.45
C LEU A 132 -6.90 -19.10 -8.59
N ILE A 133 -5.78 -18.56 -9.09
CA ILE A 133 -5.80 -17.67 -10.24
C ILE A 133 -5.56 -18.51 -11.49
N SER A 134 -6.58 -18.61 -12.33
CA SER A 134 -6.41 -19.10 -13.70
C SER A 134 -5.66 -18.05 -14.49
N TRP A 135 -4.33 -18.17 -14.52
CA TRP A 135 -3.50 -17.32 -15.37
C TRP A 135 -3.83 -17.65 -16.82
N ALA A 136 -4.43 -16.70 -17.53
CA ALA A 136 -4.59 -16.82 -18.97
C ALA A 136 -3.19 -16.92 -19.58
N GLY A 137 -2.82 -18.12 -20.06
CA GLY A 137 -1.57 -18.29 -20.78
C GLY A 137 -1.53 -17.33 -21.97
N SER A 138 -0.41 -16.63 -22.16
CA SER A 138 -0.21 -15.86 -23.38
C SER A 138 -0.29 -16.82 -24.57
N LYS A 139 -1.21 -16.57 -25.51
CA LYS A 139 -1.19 -17.29 -26.79
C LYS A 139 0.10 -16.92 -27.50
N LYS A 140 1.08 -17.83 -27.51
CA LYS A 140 2.25 -17.71 -28.38
C LYS A 140 1.76 -17.94 -29.81
N GLY A 141 1.90 -16.92 -30.66
CA GLY A 141 1.63 -17.04 -32.09
C GLY A 141 2.68 -17.92 -32.78
N GLU A 142 2.32 -18.46 -33.93
CA GLU A 142 3.29 -18.98 -34.89
C GLU A 142 4.15 -17.82 -35.43
N PRO A 143 5.42 -18.08 -35.81
CA PRO A 143 6.24 -17.03 -36.40
C PRO A 143 5.61 -16.53 -37.70
N PRO A 144 5.66 -15.22 -38.00
CA PRO A 144 5.30 -14.71 -39.32
C PRO A 144 6.14 -15.41 -40.39
N SER A 145 5.53 -15.75 -41.53
CA SER A 145 6.24 -16.45 -42.62
C SER A 145 7.43 -15.67 -43.20
N ASN A 146 7.49 -14.35 -42.95
CA ASN A 146 8.57 -13.47 -43.38
C ASN A 146 9.56 -13.14 -42.24
N LEU A 147 9.68 -14.02 -41.24
CA LEU A 147 10.67 -13.83 -40.17
C LEU A 147 12.08 -14.07 -40.74
N PRO A 148 13.02 -13.11 -40.61
CA PRO A 148 14.39 -13.31 -41.04
C PRO A 148 15.06 -14.38 -40.16
N ILE A 149 15.35 -15.55 -40.74
CA ILE A 149 16.07 -16.62 -40.04
C ILE A 149 17.55 -16.42 -40.32
N LYS A 150 18.35 -16.30 -39.26
CA LYS A 150 19.81 -16.22 -39.38
C LYS A 150 20.33 -17.58 -39.85
N SER A 151 20.48 -17.77 -41.17
CA SER A 151 21.25 -18.88 -41.72
C SER A 151 22.74 -18.56 -41.63
N GLU A 152 23.56 -19.55 -41.29
CA GLU A 152 25.02 -19.42 -41.20
C GLU A 152 25.60 -19.00 -42.56
N GLY A 153 25.78 -17.69 -42.80
CA GLY A 153 26.39 -17.17 -44.04
C GLY A 153 26.08 -15.72 -44.42
N GLU A 154 25.04 -15.09 -43.85
CA GLU A 154 24.63 -13.75 -44.28
C GLU A 154 25.36 -12.62 -43.51
N LYS A 155 26.23 -11.88 -44.21
CA LYS A 155 27.11 -10.86 -43.63
C LYS A 155 26.45 -9.47 -43.41
N ASN A 156 25.16 -9.30 -43.73
CA ASN A 156 24.47 -8.00 -43.71
C ASN A 156 23.21 -7.97 -42.83
N ILE A 157 23.11 -8.80 -41.78
CA ILE A 157 21.99 -8.74 -40.82
C ILE A 157 22.51 -8.35 -39.43
N VAL A 158 21.92 -7.30 -38.86
CA VAL A 158 22.11 -6.92 -37.45
C VAL A 158 20.85 -7.32 -36.67
N PRO A 159 20.90 -8.39 -35.85
CA PRO A 159 19.75 -8.76 -35.03
C PRO A 159 19.55 -7.74 -33.91
N ILE A 160 18.35 -7.16 -33.82
CA ILE A 160 17.96 -6.18 -32.78
C ILE A 160 17.19 -6.86 -31.63
N GLY A 161 16.82 -8.13 -31.78
CA GLY A 161 16.19 -8.93 -30.73
C GLY A 161 15.93 -10.36 -31.17
N GLU A 162 15.78 -11.25 -30.19
CA GLU A 162 15.42 -12.65 -30.37
C GLU A 162 14.03 -12.91 -29.77
N THR A 163 13.23 -13.74 -30.42
CA THR A 163 11.91 -14.15 -29.91
C THR A 163 11.75 -15.65 -30.09
N ASN A 164 11.26 -16.31 -29.04
CA ASN A 164 11.02 -17.74 -29.03
C ASN A 164 9.55 -18.02 -29.37
N PHE A 165 9.30 -18.49 -30.60
CA PHE A 165 7.98 -18.92 -31.05
C PHE A 165 7.71 -20.37 -30.63
N ARG A 166 6.45 -20.81 -30.73
CA ARG A 166 6.10 -22.21 -30.46
C ARG A 166 6.50 -23.07 -31.67
N ASN A 167 7.24 -24.15 -31.43
CA ASN A 167 7.48 -25.21 -32.42
C ASN A 167 6.25 -26.09 -32.62
#